data_AF-G8JP59-F1
#
_entry.id   AF-G8JP59-F1
#
_cell.length_a   1.000
_cell.length_b   1.000
_cell.length_c   1.000
_cell.angle_alpha   90.00
_cell.angle_beta   90.00
_cell.angle_gamma   90.00
#
_symmetry.space_group_name_H-M   'P 1'
#
loop_
_entity.id
_entity.type
_entity.pdbx_description
1 polymer ?
#
loop_
_entity_poly.entity_id
_entity_poly.type
_entity_poly.pdbx_seq_one_letter_code
_entity_poly.pdbx_strand_id
1 'polypeptide(L)'
;MDGWKSTFKRLHRSLSSNNARKEAPTVRVNNHQQPRQRGVQQELFEEDSPLPPIRLNGYIVTTKDRLLTLEICEEIRTLIPRRIQLYTDWHLLYSLEQHGASLHSLYEHVKPQEQTSSRVGYLLVIKDKKGGIFGAYANEPFRPTESRRYYGNGECVLWKVHKVPDLMIGGAGGGEGGPEEHNGQDGQQQERKLQFRGYTYTGINEFCIYCTGAFLSMGAGNGQYGLWCDEGLVNGVSGRCLTFGNDVLSREGHKFHIIGLEVWRIG
;
A
#
# COMPACT_ATOMS: atom_id res chain seq x y z
N MET A 1 10.90 44.78 32.03
CA MET A 1 11.92 43.70 32.00
C MET A 1 11.29 42.44 32.56
N ASP A 2 10.13 42.04 32.04
CA ASP A 2 9.86 41.40 30.73
C ASP A 2 10.03 39.88 30.91
N GLY A 3 9.01 39.03 30.79
CA GLY A 3 7.88 39.08 29.88
C GLY A 3 8.04 37.92 28.90
N TRP A 4 6.95 37.15 28.70
CA TRP A 4 6.73 36.13 27.65
C TRP A 4 6.65 34.67 28.11
N LYS A 5 5.59 34.36 28.87
CA LYS A 5 4.88 33.09 28.74
C LYS A 5 3.38 33.34 28.96
N SER A 6 2.60 33.38 27.88
CA SER A 6 1.18 32.95 27.85
C SER A 6 0.47 33.52 26.62
N THR A 7 -0.04 32.66 25.76
CA THR A 7 -1.37 32.77 25.13
C THR A 7 -1.62 31.45 24.37
N PHE A 8 -2.79 30.82 24.34
CA PHE A 8 -4.14 31.35 24.43
C PHE A 8 -5.09 30.22 24.86
N LYS A 9 -5.82 30.38 25.97
CA LYS A 9 -7.00 29.57 26.30
C LYS A 9 -8.14 30.50 26.71
N ARG A 10 -9.26 30.29 26.02
CA ARG A 10 -10.63 30.28 26.54
C ARG A 10 -11.39 31.60 26.79
N LEU A 11 -12.33 31.82 25.86
CA LEU A 11 -13.79 31.92 26.05
C LEU A 11 -14.45 33.12 26.78
N HIS A 12 -15.33 33.76 26.00
CA HIS A 12 -16.75 34.11 26.25
C HIS A 12 -17.17 35.39 27.02
N ARG A 13 -18.08 36.12 26.32
CA ARG A 13 -19.32 36.78 26.82
C ARG A 13 -19.08 38.10 27.60
N SER A 14 -19.81 39.21 27.47
CA SER A 14 -20.93 39.75 26.65
C SER A 14 -21.21 41.19 27.16
N LEU A 15 -22.11 41.91 26.45
CA LEU A 15 -22.89 43.11 26.85
C LEU A 15 -22.18 44.47 26.63
N SER A 16 -22.81 45.55 26.14
CA SER A 16 -24.13 45.85 25.56
C SER A 16 -24.13 47.34 25.11
N SER A 17 -25.19 47.77 24.42
CA SER A 17 -25.62 49.17 24.13
C SER A 17 -25.10 49.76 22.80
N ASN A 18 -25.88 50.34 21.89
CA ASN A 18 -27.30 50.71 21.78
C ASN A 18 -27.59 50.97 20.28
N ASN A 19 -28.65 50.43 19.68
CA ASN A 19 -30.00 51.00 19.50
C ASN A 19 -30.20 51.78 18.18
N ALA A 20 -30.96 51.21 17.24
CA ALA A 20 -31.87 51.94 16.35
C ALA A 20 -32.83 50.96 15.64
N ARG A 21 -34.13 51.12 15.92
CA ARG A 21 -35.27 50.44 15.25
C ARG A 21 -35.48 50.97 13.82
N LYS A 22 -36.00 50.12 12.92
CA LYS A 22 -37.16 50.41 12.06
C LYS A 22 -37.67 49.17 11.29
N GLU A 23 -38.91 48.83 11.64
CA GLU A 23 -40.05 48.20 10.92
C GLU A 23 -39.91 47.33 9.65
N ALA A 24 -40.73 46.28 9.61
CA ALA A 24 -40.92 45.31 8.54
C ALA A 24 -41.99 45.72 7.51
N PRO A 25 -42.01 45.10 6.32
CA PRO A 25 -43.29 44.57 5.83
C PRO A 25 -43.22 43.20 5.12
N THR A 26 -44.41 42.66 4.96
CA THR A 26 -44.89 41.31 4.64
C THR A 26 -44.72 40.84 3.18
N VAL A 27 -44.38 39.54 3.05
CA VAL A 27 -44.63 38.52 2.00
C VAL A 27 -45.04 38.95 0.58
N ARG A 28 -44.30 38.44 -0.43
CA ARG A 28 -44.86 37.97 -1.70
C ARG A 28 -44.15 36.70 -2.20
N VAL A 29 -44.93 35.63 -2.35
CA VAL A 29 -44.59 34.41 -3.08
C VAL A 29 -44.86 34.67 -4.56
N ASN A 30 -43.91 34.36 -5.45
CA ASN A 30 -44.17 34.23 -6.87
C ASN A 30 -43.39 33.03 -7.43
N ASN A 31 -44.16 32.00 -7.81
CA ASN A 31 -43.73 30.91 -8.69
C ASN A 31 -43.73 31.40 -10.14
N HIS A 32 -42.67 31.11 -10.90
CA HIS A 32 -42.65 30.55 -12.27
C HIS A 32 -41.36 30.96 -13.00
N GLN A 33 -40.39 30.06 -13.08
CA GLN A 33 -39.53 29.93 -14.27
C GLN A 33 -38.96 28.51 -14.35
N GLN A 34 -39.13 27.91 -15.52
CA GLN A 34 -38.86 26.52 -15.89
C GLN A 34 -37.37 26.12 -15.70
N PRO A 35 -37.06 24.87 -15.33
CA PRO A 35 -35.69 24.41 -15.30
C PRO A 35 -35.19 24.18 -16.74
N ARG A 36 -34.17 24.94 -17.14
CA ARG A 36 -33.33 24.63 -18.30
C ARG A 36 -32.59 23.32 -18.02
N GLN A 37 -32.76 22.34 -18.89
CA GLN A 37 -31.98 21.10 -18.90
C GLN A 37 -30.49 21.45 -18.98
N ARG A 38 -29.74 21.18 -17.92
CA ARG A 38 -28.29 21.00 -17.97
C ARG A 38 -28.04 19.51 -17.88
N GLY A 39 -27.31 18.99 -18.88
CA GLY A 39 -26.92 17.59 -18.93
C GLY A 39 -26.27 17.18 -17.61
N VAL A 40 -26.74 16.06 -17.07
CA VAL A 40 -26.06 15.35 -15.99
C VAL A 40 -24.78 14.80 -16.60
N GLN A 41 -23.72 15.61 -16.57
CA GLN A 41 -22.38 15.10 -16.72
C GLN A 41 -22.14 14.33 -15.43
N GLN A 42 -22.16 13.00 -15.55
CA GLN A 42 -21.91 12.09 -14.46
C GLN A 42 -20.44 12.25 -14.05
N GLU A 43 -20.17 13.24 -13.19
CA GLU A 43 -18.97 13.27 -12.36
C GLU A 43 -19.07 12.06 -11.44
N LEU A 44 -18.53 10.94 -11.93
CA LEU A 44 -18.22 9.77 -11.13
C LEU A 44 -17.36 10.27 -9.97
N PHE A 45 -17.89 10.12 -8.77
CA PHE A 45 -17.21 10.40 -7.51
C PHE A 45 -15.79 9.82 -7.53
N GLU A 46 -14.78 10.65 -7.79
CA GLU A 46 -13.40 10.33 -7.46
C GLU A 46 -13.34 10.28 -5.94
N GLU A 47 -13.25 9.06 -5.42
CA GLU A 47 -13.27 8.75 -4.00
C GLU A 47 -12.14 9.51 -3.26
N ASP A 48 -12.52 10.27 -2.23
CA ASP A 48 -11.74 11.23 -1.43
C ASP A 48 -10.45 10.65 -0.81
N SER A 49 -9.42 10.35 -1.61
CA SER A 49 -8.08 10.12 -1.06
C SER A 49 -7.42 11.48 -0.75
N PRO A 50 -7.01 11.75 0.51
CA PRO A 50 -6.41 13.02 0.88
C PRO A 50 -4.99 13.20 0.30
N LEU A 51 -4.45 12.19 -0.38
CA LEU A 51 -3.11 12.19 -0.95
C LEU A 51 -3.16 12.06 -2.47
N PRO A 52 -2.26 12.73 -3.21
CA PRO A 52 -2.20 12.58 -4.66
C PRO A 52 -1.85 11.15 -5.07
N PRO A 53 -2.28 10.70 -6.27
CA PRO A 53 -2.07 9.32 -6.72
C PRO A 53 -0.59 8.97 -6.87
N ILE A 54 -0.26 7.71 -6.61
CA ILE A 54 1.10 7.17 -6.77
C ILE A 54 1.47 7.06 -8.25
N ARG A 55 2.74 7.37 -8.57
CA ARG A 55 3.36 7.21 -9.88
C ARG A 55 4.48 6.18 -9.79
N LEU A 56 4.41 5.18 -10.67
CA LEU A 56 5.44 4.14 -10.79
C LEU A 56 6.39 4.49 -11.94
N ASN A 57 7.66 4.67 -11.60
CA ASN A 57 8.73 5.06 -12.52
C ASN A 57 9.77 3.93 -12.64
N GLY A 58 10.36 3.75 -13.83
CA GLY A 58 11.53 2.88 -14.03
C GLY A 58 11.26 1.54 -14.73
N TYR A 59 10.00 1.20 -15.02
CA TYR A 59 9.70 0.12 -15.96
C TYR A 59 10.18 0.49 -17.36
N ILE A 60 11.00 -0.36 -17.97
CA ILE A 60 11.35 -0.20 -19.39
C ILE A 60 10.19 -0.65 -20.28
N VAL A 61 10.12 -0.15 -21.51
CA VAL A 61 9.00 -0.40 -22.44
C VAL A 61 8.75 -1.88 -22.71
N THR A 62 9.81 -2.69 -22.65
CA THR A 62 9.76 -4.14 -22.91
C THR A 62 9.39 -4.98 -21.69
N THR A 63 9.23 -4.39 -20.51
CA THR A 63 8.90 -5.12 -19.28
C THR A 63 7.49 -5.65 -19.34
N LYS A 64 7.34 -6.97 -19.25
CA LYS A 64 6.06 -7.68 -19.36
C LYS A 64 5.44 -7.94 -17.99
N ASP A 65 6.24 -8.41 -17.03
CA ASP A 65 5.78 -8.74 -15.70
C ASP A 65 5.93 -7.51 -14.78
N ARG A 66 4.85 -6.72 -14.71
CA ARG A 66 4.72 -5.63 -13.74
C ARG A 66 3.98 -6.13 -12.51
N LEU A 67 4.71 -6.35 -11.42
CA LEU A 67 4.14 -6.97 -10.22
C LEU A 67 3.32 -5.98 -9.40
N LEU A 68 3.75 -4.72 -9.39
CA LEU A 68 3.13 -3.67 -8.61
C LEU A 68 2.06 -2.94 -9.44
N THR A 69 0.84 -2.90 -8.92
CA THR A 69 -0.31 -2.17 -9.51
C THR A 69 -0.69 -1.02 -8.61
N LEU A 70 -1.34 0.02 -9.15
CA LEU A 70 -1.73 1.20 -8.36
C LEU A 70 -2.60 0.84 -7.15
N GLU A 71 -3.52 -0.12 -7.32
CA GLU A 71 -4.36 -0.64 -6.24
C GLU A 71 -3.52 -1.23 -5.09
N ILE A 72 -2.50 -2.03 -5.43
CA ILE A 72 -1.55 -2.58 -4.43
C ILE A 72 -0.73 -1.45 -3.79
N CYS A 73 -0.31 -0.44 -4.57
CA CYS A 73 0.46 0.68 -4.05
C CYS A 73 -0.30 1.45 -2.97
N GLU A 74 -1.57 1.77 -3.20
CA GLU A 74 -2.38 2.54 -2.25
C GLU A 74 -2.63 1.74 -0.97
N GLU A 75 -2.85 0.42 -1.06
CA GLU A 75 -2.92 -0.46 0.11
C GLU A 75 -1.61 -0.45 0.92
N ILE A 76 -0.47 -0.60 0.25
CA ILE A 76 0.85 -0.55 0.89
C ILE A 76 1.10 0.84 1.52
N ARG A 77 0.66 1.91 0.86
CA ARG A 77 0.80 3.29 1.36
C ARG A 77 0.15 3.46 2.73
N THR A 78 -0.89 2.70 3.06
CA THR A 78 -1.49 2.76 4.39
C THR A 78 -0.57 2.23 5.50
N LEU A 79 0.36 1.34 5.18
CA LEU A 79 1.28 0.69 6.13
C LEU A 79 2.59 1.45 6.34
N ILE A 80 3.03 2.24 5.36
CA ILE A 80 4.31 2.96 5.44
C ILE A 80 4.20 4.20 6.36
N PRO A 81 5.30 4.67 6.98
CA PRO A 81 5.27 5.83 7.87
C PRO A 81 4.65 7.07 7.21
N ARG A 82 3.84 7.83 7.95
CA ARG A 82 3.09 9.02 7.46
C ARG A 82 3.92 9.97 6.62
N ARG A 83 5.18 10.17 6.98
CA ARG A 83 6.11 11.03 6.26
C ARG A 83 6.50 10.48 4.88
N ILE A 84 6.66 9.17 4.78
CA ILE A 84 6.97 8.46 3.53
C ILE A 84 5.73 8.36 2.64
N GLN A 85 4.51 8.30 3.23
CA GLN A 85 3.24 8.36 2.48
C GLN A 85 3.12 9.60 1.59
N LEU A 86 3.82 10.69 1.90
CA LEU A 86 3.78 11.92 1.12
C LEU A 86 4.51 11.80 -0.23
N TYR A 87 5.40 10.82 -0.39
CA TYR A 87 6.10 10.59 -1.64
C TYR A 87 5.21 9.82 -2.63
N THR A 88 4.85 10.50 -3.71
CA THR A 88 4.01 9.94 -4.78
C THR A 88 4.83 9.20 -5.82
N ASP A 89 6.11 9.53 -5.98
CA ASP A 89 6.98 8.89 -6.96
C ASP A 89 7.69 7.69 -6.36
N TRP A 90 7.38 6.52 -6.92
CA TRP A 90 8.00 5.26 -6.55
C TRP A 90 8.87 4.83 -7.73
N HIS A 91 10.15 4.58 -7.46
CA HIS A 91 11.14 4.31 -8.49
C HIS A 91 11.59 2.84 -8.42
N LEU A 92 11.44 2.11 -9.52
CA LEU A 92 11.96 0.77 -9.66
C LEU A 92 13.50 0.84 -9.62
N LEU A 93 14.08 0.25 -8.57
CA LEU A 93 15.53 0.09 -8.46
C LEU A 93 15.98 -1.20 -9.12
N TYR A 94 15.25 -2.29 -8.84
CA TYR A 94 15.61 -3.62 -9.31
C TYR A 94 14.36 -4.38 -9.76
N SER A 95 14.45 -5.10 -10.88
CA SER A 95 13.48 -6.12 -11.30
C SER A 95 14.24 -7.33 -11.81
N LEU A 96 13.78 -8.52 -11.42
CA LEU A 96 14.33 -9.79 -11.89
C LEU A 96 14.26 -9.90 -13.42
N GLU A 97 13.19 -9.37 -14.04
CA GLU A 97 13.04 -9.36 -15.49
C GLU A 97 14.05 -8.41 -16.18
N GLN A 98 14.29 -7.23 -15.59
CA GLN A 98 15.14 -6.21 -16.22
C GLN A 98 16.63 -6.41 -15.94
N HIS A 99 17.01 -6.96 -14.79
CA HIS A 99 18.39 -6.94 -14.29
C HIS A 99 18.96 -8.33 -13.97
N GLY A 100 18.19 -9.40 -14.22
CA GLY A 100 18.63 -10.79 -14.08
C GLY A 100 18.63 -11.31 -12.64
N ALA A 101 18.63 -12.64 -12.50
CA ALA A 101 18.45 -13.34 -11.22
C ALA A 101 19.78 -13.46 -10.43
N SER A 102 20.13 -12.41 -9.69
CA SER A 102 21.30 -12.39 -8.81
C SER A 102 21.10 -11.41 -7.66
N LEU A 103 21.30 -11.89 -6.42
CA LEU A 103 21.25 -11.06 -5.23
C LEU A 103 22.37 -10.01 -5.20
N HIS A 104 23.52 -10.29 -5.82
CA HIS A 104 24.57 -9.30 -6.01
C HIS A 104 24.09 -8.12 -6.89
N SER A 105 23.47 -8.43 -8.04
CA SER A 105 22.86 -7.42 -8.92
C SER A 105 21.80 -6.59 -8.16
N LEU A 106 20.95 -7.25 -7.37
CA LEU A 106 19.98 -6.56 -6.52
C LEU A 106 20.66 -5.56 -5.57
N TYR A 107 21.70 -5.97 -4.83
CA TYR A 107 22.37 -5.08 -3.89
C TYR A 107 23.04 -3.89 -4.57
N GLU A 108 23.64 -4.06 -5.74
CA GLU A 108 24.25 -2.95 -6.50
C GLU A 108 23.20 -1.91 -6.92
N HIS A 109 22.01 -2.35 -7.33
CA HIS A 109 20.93 -1.44 -7.73
C HIS A 109 20.21 -0.78 -6.54
N VAL A 110 20.15 -1.44 -5.40
CA VAL A 110 19.47 -0.94 -4.19
C VAL A 110 20.36 -0.02 -3.36
N LYS A 111 21.68 -0.07 -3.56
CA LYS A 111 22.66 0.78 -2.88
C LYS A 111 22.30 2.26 -3.07
N PRO A 112 22.19 3.04 -1.98
CA PRO A 112 21.93 4.48 -2.09
C PRO A 112 23.05 5.17 -2.88
N GLN A 113 22.67 6.02 -3.82
CA GLN A 113 23.59 6.96 -4.46
C GLN A 113 23.89 8.12 -3.50
N GLU A 114 25.04 8.78 -3.64
CA GLU A 114 25.50 9.86 -2.74
C GLU A 114 24.49 11.00 -2.56
N GLN A 115 23.61 11.22 -3.52
CA GLN A 115 22.57 12.27 -3.50
C GLN A 115 21.22 11.78 -2.95
N THR A 116 21.10 10.52 -2.53
CA THR A 116 19.83 9.98 -2.03
C THR A 116 19.52 10.58 -0.67
N SER A 117 18.33 11.16 -0.53
CA SER A 117 17.82 11.62 0.77
C SER A 117 17.90 10.49 1.79
N SER A 118 18.32 10.78 3.02
CA SER A 118 18.36 9.80 4.12
C SER A 118 16.98 9.31 4.57
N ARG A 119 15.91 9.77 3.92
CA ARG A 119 14.52 9.67 4.36
C ARG A 119 13.65 9.01 3.29
N VAL A 120 14.14 7.93 2.69
CA VAL A 120 13.42 7.13 1.69
C VAL A 120 13.00 5.77 2.28
N GLY A 121 12.03 5.12 1.65
CA GLY A 121 11.63 3.74 1.95
C GLY A 121 12.00 2.79 0.81
N TYR A 122 12.06 1.49 1.13
CA TYR A 122 12.34 0.43 0.16
C TYR A 122 11.23 -0.60 0.21
N LEU A 123 10.70 -0.97 -0.95
CA LEU A 123 9.61 -1.95 -1.07
C LEU A 123 10.07 -3.12 -1.91
N LEU A 124 10.16 -4.29 -1.29
CA LEU A 124 10.36 -5.58 -1.94
C LEU A 124 9.00 -6.16 -2.33
N VAL A 125 8.87 -6.61 -3.58
CA VAL A 125 7.68 -7.25 -4.14
C VAL A 125 8.09 -8.58 -4.76
N ILE A 126 7.38 -9.67 -4.45
CA ILE A 126 7.66 -11.02 -4.93
C ILE A 126 6.37 -11.61 -5.50
N LYS A 127 6.52 -12.32 -6.63
CA LYS A 127 5.50 -13.15 -7.26
C LYS A 127 5.93 -14.61 -7.22
N ASP A 128 5.07 -15.46 -6.66
CA ASP A 128 5.29 -16.91 -6.61
C ASP A 128 4.65 -17.68 -7.80
N LYS A 129 4.96 -18.98 -7.96
CA LYS A 129 4.42 -19.79 -9.08
C LYS A 129 2.90 -19.97 -9.04
N LYS A 130 2.27 -19.78 -7.89
CA LYS A 130 0.80 -19.81 -7.74
C LYS A 130 0.18 -18.41 -7.88
N GLY A 131 0.95 -17.44 -8.36
CA GLY A 131 0.50 -16.07 -8.59
C GLY A 131 0.23 -15.28 -7.31
N GLY A 132 0.73 -15.73 -6.17
CA GLY A 132 0.72 -14.95 -4.93
C GLY A 132 1.65 -13.74 -5.06
N ILE A 133 1.17 -12.57 -4.66
CA ILE A 133 1.96 -11.33 -4.58
C ILE A 133 2.11 -10.96 -3.11
N PHE A 134 3.34 -10.81 -2.66
CA PHE A 134 3.68 -10.48 -1.27
C PHE A 134 5.05 -9.85 -1.21
N GLY A 135 5.44 -9.36 -0.04
CA GLY A 135 6.73 -8.73 0.09
C GLY A 135 6.90 -8.01 1.40
N ALA A 136 7.72 -6.96 1.35
CA ALA A 136 8.18 -6.29 2.53
C ALA A 136 8.47 -4.81 2.29
N TYR A 137 8.09 -3.96 3.24
CA TYR A 137 8.56 -2.59 3.32
C TYR A 137 9.70 -2.49 4.34
N ALA A 138 10.79 -1.86 3.94
CA ALA A 138 11.98 -1.62 4.74
C ALA A 138 12.31 -0.12 4.83
N ASN A 139 12.73 0.31 6.01
CA ASN A 139 13.17 1.69 6.26
C ASN A 139 14.63 1.95 5.82
N GLU A 140 15.33 0.91 5.38
CA GLU A 140 16.74 0.94 4.97
C GLU A 140 16.96 0.08 3.72
N PRO A 141 18.00 0.36 2.90
CA PRO A 141 18.29 -0.44 1.72
C PRO A 141 18.68 -1.88 2.10
N PHE A 142 18.25 -2.83 1.28
CA PHE A 142 18.72 -4.21 1.34
C PHE A 142 20.21 -4.26 0.98
N ARG A 143 21.06 -4.64 1.94
CA ARG A 143 22.51 -4.66 1.77
C ARG A 143 23.13 -5.73 2.65
N PRO A 144 24.17 -6.44 2.18
CA PRO A 144 24.87 -7.41 3.00
C PRO A 144 25.55 -6.70 4.17
N THR A 145 25.54 -7.32 5.36
CA THR A 145 26.22 -6.78 6.54
C THR A 145 27.46 -7.61 6.90
N GLU A 146 28.63 -6.97 6.94
CA GLU A 146 29.87 -7.63 7.39
C GLU A 146 29.80 -8.05 8.86
N SER A 147 29.09 -7.25 9.68
CA SER A 147 28.92 -7.48 11.10
C SER A 147 28.04 -8.68 11.44
N ARG A 148 27.39 -9.31 10.45
CA ARG A 148 26.44 -10.42 10.62
C ARG A 148 25.31 -10.08 11.60
N ARG A 149 24.86 -8.83 11.61
CA ARG A 149 23.80 -8.33 12.48
C ARG A 149 22.54 -7.98 11.70
N TYR A 150 21.42 -8.13 12.38
CA TYR A 150 20.15 -7.57 11.95
C TYR A 150 20.22 -6.04 11.98
N TYR A 151 19.48 -5.41 11.07
CA TYR A 151 19.34 -3.96 10.96
C TYR A 151 17.89 -3.61 10.56
N GLY A 152 17.61 -2.32 10.35
CA GLY A 152 16.25 -1.80 10.22
C GLY A 152 15.63 -1.51 11.58
N ASN A 153 14.41 -0.97 11.56
CA ASN A 153 13.70 -0.57 12.77
C ASN A 153 12.25 -1.07 12.77
N GLY A 154 11.45 -0.60 13.73
CA GLY A 154 10.03 -0.98 13.87
C GLY A 154 9.08 -0.41 12.81
N GLU A 155 9.57 0.37 11.84
CA GLU A 155 8.79 0.83 10.68
C GLU A 155 8.76 -0.22 9.56
N CYS A 156 9.58 -1.28 9.67
CA CYS A 156 9.55 -2.42 8.77
C CYS A 156 8.23 -3.19 8.84
N VAL A 157 7.76 -3.68 7.70
CA VAL A 157 6.46 -4.36 7.58
C VAL A 157 6.53 -5.49 6.56
N LEU A 158 5.91 -6.64 6.86
CA LEU A 158 5.62 -7.67 5.85
C LEU A 158 4.19 -7.50 5.33
N TRP A 159 3.92 -7.87 4.09
CA TRP A 159 2.57 -7.77 3.52
C TRP A 159 2.31 -8.85 2.47
N LYS A 160 1.03 -9.12 2.21
CA LYS A 160 0.59 -10.02 1.13
C LYS A 160 -0.76 -9.63 0.55
N VAL A 161 -1.01 -10.08 -0.68
CA VAL A 161 -2.26 -9.86 -1.41
C VAL A 161 -2.84 -11.19 -1.90
N HIS A 162 -4.17 -11.31 -1.80
CA HIS A 162 -4.93 -12.40 -2.39
C HIS A 162 -6.00 -11.84 -3.31
N LYS A 163 -6.05 -12.32 -4.56
CA LYS A 163 -7.18 -12.09 -5.45
C LYS A 163 -8.29 -13.06 -5.07
N VAL A 164 -9.39 -12.55 -4.52
CA VAL A 164 -10.57 -13.36 -4.21
C VAL A 164 -11.66 -13.06 -5.23
N PRO A 165 -12.47 -14.06 -5.66
CA PRO A 165 -13.68 -13.79 -6.42
C PRO A 165 -14.57 -12.85 -5.60
N ASP A 166 -15.10 -11.79 -6.22
CA ASP A 166 -16.10 -10.95 -5.58
C ASP A 166 -17.42 -11.74 -5.56
N LEU A 167 -17.64 -12.47 -4.47
CA LEU A 167 -18.88 -13.20 -4.24
C LEU A 167 -19.89 -12.21 -3.67
N MET A 168 -20.63 -11.54 -4.56
CA MET A 168 -21.90 -10.92 -4.21
C MET A 168 -22.83 -12.03 -3.71
N ILE A 169 -22.83 -12.27 -2.39
CA ILE A 169 -23.87 -13.10 -1.76
C ILE A 169 -25.15 -12.29 -1.86
N GLY A 170 -25.86 -12.45 -2.98
CA GLY A 170 -27.20 -11.93 -3.18
C GLY A 170 -28.06 -12.38 -2.00
N GLY A 171 -28.65 -11.42 -1.31
CA GLY A 171 -29.50 -11.67 -0.16
C GLY A 171 -30.55 -12.71 -0.49
N ALA A 172 -30.74 -13.67 0.43
CA ALA A 172 -31.88 -14.56 0.42
C ALA A 172 -33.16 -13.74 0.64
N GLY A 173 -33.69 -13.13 -0.43
CA GLY A 173 -35.05 -12.64 -0.53
C GLY A 173 -35.82 -13.63 -1.39
N GLY A 174 -36.81 -14.31 -0.78
CA GLY A 174 -37.52 -15.46 -1.33
C GLY A 174 -38.11 -15.24 -2.72
N GLY A 175 -37.96 -16.24 -3.58
CA GLY A 175 -38.61 -16.31 -4.88
C GLY A 175 -39.97 -17.01 -4.82
N GLU A 176 -40.92 -16.45 -5.55
CA GLU A 176 -41.89 -17.12 -6.42
C GLU A 176 -41.97 -16.21 -7.66
N GLY A 177 -41.85 -16.59 -8.93
CA GLY A 177 -41.72 -17.83 -9.68
C GLY A 177 -41.92 -17.42 -11.16
N GLY A 178 -41.19 -18.02 -12.10
CA GLY A 178 -41.43 -17.82 -13.54
C GLY A 178 -40.23 -18.22 -14.41
N PRO A 179 -40.39 -19.13 -15.40
CA PRO A 179 -39.31 -19.49 -16.31
C PRO A 179 -39.41 -18.66 -17.59
N GLU A 180 -38.40 -17.86 -17.89
CA GLU A 180 -38.19 -17.37 -19.25
C GLU A 180 -36.75 -17.64 -19.68
N GLU A 181 -36.63 -18.42 -20.76
CA GLU A 181 -35.41 -18.70 -21.50
C GLU A 181 -34.93 -17.41 -22.18
N HIS A 182 -33.71 -16.96 -21.86
CA HIS A 182 -32.94 -16.09 -22.74
C HIS A 182 -31.50 -16.59 -22.85
N ASN A 183 -31.17 -16.95 -24.08
CA ASN A 183 -29.87 -17.37 -24.57
C ASN A 183 -28.99 -16.11 -24.71
N GLY A 184 -27.98 -15.98 -23.86
CA GLY A 184 -27.00 -14.89 -23.90
C GLY A 184 -25.70 -15.34 -23.26
N GLN A 185 -24.72 -15.72 -24.09
CA GLN A 185 -23.34 -15.93 -23.67
C GLN A 185 -22.67 -14.57 -23.43
N ASP A 186 -23.00 -13.91 -22.32
CA ASP A 186 -22.21 -12.81 -21.82
C ASP A 186 -21.26 -13.35 -20.75
N GLY A 187 -19.98 -13.42 -21.09
CA GLY A 187 -18.91 -13.76 -20.17
C GLY A 187 -18.81 -12.71 -19.07
N GLN A 188 -19.54 -12.92 -17.97
CA GLN A 188 -19.38 -12.16 -16.74
C GLN A 188 -17.93 -12.35 -16.27
N GLN A 189 -17.06 -11.38 -16.54
CA GLN A 189 -15.78 -11.27 -15.87
C GLN A 189 -16.11 -11.02 -14.40
N GLN A 190 -16.19 -12.08 -13.61
CA GLN A 190 -16.36 -12.00 -12.16
C GLN A 190 -15.34 -10.99 -11.63
N GLU A 191 -15.81 -9.86 -11.11
CA GLU A 191 -14.94 -8.86 -10.50
C GLU A 191 -14.13 -9.56 -9.41
N ARG A 192 -12.82 -9.31 -9.38
CA ARG A 192 -11.93 -9.91 -8.38
C ARG A 192 -11.55 -8.83 -7.41
N LYS A 193 -11.94 -8.98 -6.16
CA LYS A 193 -11.55 -8.08 -5.08
C LYS A 193 -10.14 -8.42 -4.60
N LEU A 194 -9.30 -7.40 -4.39
CA LEU A 194 -8.03 -7.59 -3.68
C LEU A 194 -8.29 -7.68 -2.18
N GLN A 195 -7.77 -8.73 -1.56
CA GLN A 195 -7.64 -8.84 -0.12
C GLN A 195 -6.19 -8.58 0.27
N PHE A 196 -5.95 -7.42 0.86
CA PHE A 196 -4.64 -7.01 1.36
C PHE A 196 -4.48 -7.35 2.85
N ARG A 197 -3.27 -7.74 3.26
CA ARG A 197 -2.92 -7.93 4.68
C ARG A 197 -1.50 -7.44 4.95
N GLY A 198 -1.38 -6.51 5.88
CA GLY A 198 -0.11 -6.05 6.46
C GLY A 198 0.18 -6.69 7.82
N TYR A 199 1.48 -6.86 8.10
CA TYR A 199 2.00 -7.40 9.36
C TYR A 199 3.08 -6.47 9.90
N THR A 200 2.67 -5.59 10.80
CA THR A 200 3.54 -4.59 11.42
C THR A 200 4.43 -5.20 12.49
N TYR A 201 5.51 -4.51 12.82
CA TYR A 201 6.43 -4.88 13.88
C TYR A 201 5.72 -5.13 15.22
N THR A 202 6.06 -6.25 15.88
CA THR A 202 5.43 -6.68 17.15
C THR A 202 6.10 -6.12 18.38
N GLY A 203 7.36 -5.67 18.27
CA GLY A 203 8.18 -5.28 19.41
C GLY A 203 8.82 -6.44 20.19
N ILE A 204 8.63 -7.70 19.76
CA ILE A 204 9.15 -8.87 20.49
C ILE A 204 10.67 -9.03 20.35
N ASN A 205 11.22 -8.70 19.18
CA ASN A 205 12.66 -8.73 18.89
C ASN A 205 12.99 -7.77 17.75
N GLU A 206 14.25 -7.38 17.61
CA GLU A 206 14.70 -6.42 16.60
C GLU A 206 15.24 -7.09 15.32
N PHE A 207 14.82 -8.33 15.02
CA PHE A 207 15.34 -9.11 13.90
C PHE A 207 14.67 -8.74 12.57
N CYS A 208 14.64 -7.44 12.26
CA CYS A 208 13.92 -6.87 11.13
C CYS A 208 14.53 -7.28 9.78
N ILE A 209 15.74 -6.87 9.45
CA ILE A 209 16.37 -7.16 8.15
C ILE A 209 17.70 -7.84 8.40
N TYR A 210 17.98 -8.94 7.69
CA TYR A 210 19.31 -9.54 7.70
C TYR A 210 19.67 -10.10 6.32
N CYS A 211 20.75 -9.59 5.78
CA CYS A 211 21.19 -9.81 4.42
C CYS A 211 22.67 -10.22 4.43
N THR A 212 23.02 -11.18 3.59
CA THR A 212 24.38 -11.64 3.33
C THR A 212 24.57 -11.76 1.82
N GLY A 213 25.78 -12.14 1.37
CA GLY A 213 25.99 -12.48 -0.04
C GLY A 213 25.15 -13.68 -0.50
N ALA A 214 24.77 -14.58 0.41
CA ALA A 214 24.07 -15.82 0.10
C ALA A 214 22.54 -15.76 0.23
N PHE A 215 22.02 -14.76 0.94
CA PHE A 215 20.58 -14.62 1.15
C PHE A 215 20.16 -13.22 1.59
N LEU A 216 18.90 -12.90 1.34
CA LEU A 216 18.17 -11.78 1.91
C LEU A 216 17.07 -12.31 2.81
N SER A 217 16.89 -11.72 3.99
CA SER A 217 15.81 -12.10 4.90
C SER A 217 15.19 -10.89 5.60
N MET A 218 13.91 -11.01 5.91
CA MET A 218 13.18 -10.03 6.68
C MET A 218 12.23 -10.69 7.67
N GLY A 219 12.38 -10.35 8.94
CA GLY A 219 11.68 -10.90 10.08
C GLY A 219 12.22 -12.25 10.48
N ALA A 220 12.51 -12.42 11.77
CA ALA A 220 12.98 -13.70 12.29
C ALA A 220 12.49 -13.99 13.71
N GLY A 221 12.59 -15.24 14.11
CA GLY A 221 12.29 -15.66 15.47
C GLY A 221 11.94 -17.14 15.51
N ASN A 222 12.32 -17.80 16.60
CA ASN A 222 12.12 -19.24 16.78
C ASN A 222 12.66 -20.09 15.61
N GLY A 223 13.79 -19.69 15.03
CA GLY A 223 14.42 -20.40 13.90
C GLY A 223 13.67 -20.29 12.56
N GLN A 224 12.67 -19.41 12.45
CA GLN A 224 11.92 -19.16 11.23
C GLN A 224 12.20 -17.75 10.70
N TYR A 225 12.09 -17.59 9.39
CA TYR A 225 12.10 -16.29 8.70
C TYR A 225 10.69 -15.93 8.26
N GLY A 226 10.29 -14.67 8.44
CA GLY A 226 9.03 -14.16 7.87
C GLY A 226 9.09 -14.20 6.35
N LEU A 227 10.21 -13.74 5.80
CA LEU A 227 10.58 -13.83 4.41
C LEU A 227 12.09 -14.11 4.29
N TRP A 228 12.47 -15.04 3.41
CA TRP A 228 13.84 -15.36 3.07
C TRP A 228 13.93 -15.68 1.58
N CYS A 229 14.99 -15.21 0.91
CA CYS A 229 15.27 -15.49 -0.50
C CYS A 229 16.74 -15.91 -0.66
N ASP A 230 17.00 -16.86 -1.56
CA ASP A 230 18.35 -17.33 -1.87
C ASP A 230 19.15 -16.35 -2.75
N GLU A 231 20.45 -16.58 -2.88
CA GLU A 231 21.37 -15.78 -3.71
C GLU A 231 20.94 -15.70 -5.18
N GLY A 232 20.37 -16.80 -5.70
CA GLY A 232 19.89 -16.87 -7.07
C GLY A 232 18.57 -16.15 -7.31
N LEU A 233 17.88 -15.69 -6.25
CA LEU A 233 16.51 -15.17 -6.32
C LEU A 233 15.55 -16.14 -7.04
N VAL A 234 15.73 -17.43 -6.83
CA VAL A 234 14.93 -18.52 -7.42
C VAL A 234 14.04 -19.15 -6.36
N ASN A 235 14.56 -19.32 -5.15
CA ASN A 235 13.87 -20.01 -4.07
C ASN A 235 13.71 -19.08 -2.87
N GLY A 236 12.58 -19.25 -2.19
CA GLY A 236 12.33 -18.54 -0.94
C GLY A 236 11.64 -19.39 0.11
N VAL A 237 11.67 -18.86 1.32
CA VAL A 237 11.00 -19.42 2.50
C VAL A 237 10.17 -18.34 3.17
N SER A 238 8.96 -18.70 3.59
CA SER A 238 8.12 -17.86 4.43
C SER A 238 7.51 -18.69 5.55
N GLY A 239 7.90 -18.36 6.79
CA GLY A 239 7.37 -18.92 8.01
C GLY A 239 6.66 -17.88 8.84
N ARG A 240 6.01 -18.34 9.92
CA ARG A 240 5.55 -17.45 10.98
C ARG A 240 6.77 -16.98 11.76
N CYS A 241 6.92 -15.67 11.97
CA CYS A 241 8.04 -15.13 12.76
C CYS A 241 7.55 -14.24 13.91
N LEU A 242 8.39 -14.12 14.95
CA LEU A 242 8.08 -13.30 16.12
C LEU A 242 8.12 -11.80 15.80
N THR A 243 9.05 -11.35 14.94
CA THR A 243 9.25 -9.91 14.61
C THR A 243 7.99 -9.24 14.09
N PHE A 244 7.20 -9.93 13.27
CA PHE A 244 6.02 -9.35 12.59
C PHE A 244 4.71 -10.10 12.89
N GLY A 245 4.77 -11.24 13.58
CA GLY A 245 3.58 -12.04 13.88
C GLY A 245 2.84 -12.52 12.61
N ASN A 246 3.55 -12.63 11.49
CA ASN A 246 2.95 -12.92 10.19
C ASN A 246 2.52 -14.39 10.06
N ASP A 247 1.53 -14.65 9.20
CA ASP A 247 1.33 -15.98 8.63
C ASP A 247 2.32 -16.21 7.48
N VAL A 248 2.36 -17.43 6.95
CA VAL A 248 3.02 -17.73 5.66
C VAL A 248 2.49 -16.78 4.59
N LEU A 249 3.43 -16.14 3.87
CA LEU A 249 3.12 -15.11 2.88
C LEU A 249 2.77 -15.70 1.51
N SER A 250 3.55 -16.69 1.07
CA SER A 250 3.37 -17.33 -0.24
C SER A 250 2.13 -18.23 -0.29
N ARG A 251 1.52 -18.32 -1.48
CA ARG A 251 0.46 -19.29 -1.78
C ARG A 251 1.00 -20.70 -2.02
N GLU A 252 2.29 -20.84 -2.33
CA GLU A 252 2.96 -22.15 -2.43
C GLU A 252 3.15 -22.81 -1.06
N GLY A 253 3.16 -22.01 0.01
CA GLY A 253 3.32 -22.48 1.38
C GLY A 253 4.66 -22.03 1.96
N HIS A 254 5.24 -22.87 2.82
CA HIS A 254 6.47 -22.52 3.56
C HIS A 254 7.68 -22.30 2.64
N LYS A 255 7.79 -23.10 1.58
CA LYS A 255 8.77 -22.93 0.52
C LYS A 255 8.05 -22.48 -0.74
N PHE A 256 8.68 -21.58 -1.50
CA PHE A 256 8.11 -21.04 -2.72
C PHE A 256 9.20 -20.78 -3.76
N HIS A 257 8.77 -20.67 -5.01
CA HIS A 257 9.64 -20.30 -6.10
C HIS A 257 9.35 -18.87 -6.51
N ILE A 258 10.40 -18.09 -6.72
CA ILE A 258 10.31 -16.71 -7.18
C ILE A 258 10.23 -16.74 -8.70
N ILE A 259 9.11 -16.28 -9.26
CA ILE A 259 8.97 -16.08 -10.71
C ILE A 259 8.99 -14.61 -11.11
N GLY A 260 8.89 -13.71 -10.13
CA GLY A 260 9.11 -12.29 -10.32
C GLY A 260 9.52 -11.67 -8.99
N LEU A 261 10.40 -10.68 -9.06
CA LEU A 261 10.85 -9.92 -7.91
C LEU A 261 11.15 -8.49 -8.35
N GLU A 262 10.70 -7.52 -7.57
CA GLU A 262 10.98 -6.10 -7.75
C GLU A 262 11.42 -5.46 -6.43
N VAL A 263 12.30 -4.47 -6.50
CA VAL A 263 12.62 -3.56 -5.39
C VAL A 263 12.39 -2.13 -5.84
N TRP A 264 11.57 -1.42 -5.09
CA TRP A 264 11.19 -0.03 -5.33
C TRP A 264 11.74 0.90 -4.25
N ARG A 265 12.09 2.12 -4.63
CA ARG A 265 12.38 3.24 -3.73
C ARG A 265 11.14 4.12 -3.61
N ILE A 266 10.80 4.52 -2.39
CA ILE A 266 9.71 5.47 -2.10
C ILE A 266 10.33 6.75 -1.54
N GLY A 267 10.26 7.82 -2.32
CA GLY A 267 10.89 9.12 -2.03
C GLY A 267 12.26 9.33 -2.66
#